data_AF-A0A059KYA4-F1
#
_entry.id   AF-A0A059KYA4-F1
#
_cell.length_a   1.000
_cell.length_b   1.000
_cell.length_c   1.000
_cell.angle_alpha   90.00
_cell.angle_beta   90.00
_cell.angle_gamma   90.00
#
_symmetry.space_group_name_H-M   'P 1'
#
loop_
_entity.id
_entity.type
_entity.pdbx_description
1 polymer ?
#
loop_
_entity_poly.entity_id
_entity_poly.type
_entity_poly.pdbx_seq_one_letter_code
_entity_poly.pdbx_strand_id
1 'polypeptide(L)'
;MSHFVQTMNSLRAYHKARLTGRAAIAPHMGVIQTSNDTDINTATIVSRGITMSTVNGASDVSPEAALEIEALKAMSQKLAEEQNKNMEVSIINDAQALSNEGVTPGATEAFKQKMNLKREREKHLSAQNIDKIFDSAIEIGERHPAAQEAIVTFTELVTGLFREMSRVFNEFLAKVLSKVITWVKTAFQDIKNTFGNIGDWIQGWFVRA
;
A
#
# COMPACT_ATOMS: atom_id res chain seq x y z
N MET A 1 19.92 16.70 -10.79
CA MET A 1 18.87 16.03 -10.00
C MET A 1 18.45 16.97 -8.89
N SER A 2 17.19 17.44 -8.87
CA SER A 2 16.72 18.42 -7.89
C SER A 2 16.64 17.84 -6.47
N HIS A 3 16.59 18.70 -5.45
CA HIS A 3 16.41 18.28 -4.05
C HIS A 3 15.10 17.47 -3.85
N PHE A 4 14.05 17.88 -4.55
CA PHE A 4 12.78 17.15 -4.58
C PHE A 4 12.94 15.72 -5.11
N VAL A 5 13.56 15.54 -6.28
CA VAL A 5 13.80 14.20 -6.87
C VAL A 5 14.64 13.32 -5.95
N GLN A 6 15.66 13.89 -5.29
CA GLN A 6 16.47 13.18 -4.30
C GLN A 6 15.65 12.73 -3.09
N THR A 7 14.78 13.60 -2.58
CA THR A 7 13.85 13.31 -1.47
C THR A 7 12.89 12.18 -1.85
N MET A 8 12.26 12.28 -3.02
CA MET A 8 11.34 11.28 -3.54
C MET A 8 12.02 9.92 -3.74
N ASN A 9 13.23 9.89 -4.31
CA ASN A 9 13.97 8.63 -4.46
C ASN A 9 14.38 8.02 -3.12
N SER A 10 14.70 8.84 -2.12
CA SER A 10 15.03 8.37 -0.76
C SER A 10 13.80 7.79 -0.07
N LEU A 11 12.65 8.46 -0.16
CA LEU A 11 11.37 7.96 0.35
C LEU A 11 10.97 6.64 -0.34
N ARG A 12 11.07 6.58 -1.67
CA ARG A 12 10.83 5.36 -2.47
C ARG A 12 11.66 4.19 -1.94
N ALA A 13 12.96 4.38 -1.78
CA ALA A 13 13.87 3.36 -1.28
C ALA A 13 13.54 2.93 0.16
N TYR A 14 13.24 3.90 1.03
CA TYR A 14 12.83 3.66 2.42
C TYR A 14 11.57 2.79 2.50
N HIS A 15 10.51 3.15 1.77
CA HIS A 15 9.26 2.39 1.80
C HIS A 15 9.41 0.98 1.23
N LYS A 16 10.16 0.83 0.12
CA LYS A 16 10.45 -0.50 -0.46
C LYS A 16 11.26 -1.39 0.49
N ALA A 17 12.25 -0.84 1.21
CA ALA A 17 13.01 -1.59 2.19
C ALA A 17 12.11 -2.13 3.32
N ARG A 18 11.16 -1.30 3.79
CA ARG A 18 10.22 -1.69 4.85
C ARG A 18 9.23 -2.79 4.44
N LEU A 19 8.87 -2.92 3.16
CA LEU A 19 8.07 -4.06 2.67
C LEU A 19 8.77 -5.40 2.90
N THR A 20 10.11 -5.41 2.90
CA THR A 20 10.93 -6.61 3.09
C THR A 20 11.29 -6.87 4.56
N GLY A 21 10.77 -6.07 5.50
CA GLY A 21 11.09 -6.18 6.93
C GLY A 21 12.50 -5.71 7.30
N ARG A 22 13.22 -5.05 6.39
CA ARG A 22 14.53 -4.47 6.67
C ARG A 22 14.38 -3.19 7.49
N ALA A 23 15.23 -3.03 8.50
CA ALA A 23 15.41 -1.75 9.16
C ALA A 23 15.87 -0.72 8.11
N ALA A 24 15.10 0.35 7.95
CA ALA A 24 15.40 1.45 7.05
C ALA A 24 15.38 2.74 7.86
N ILE A 25 16.40 3.57 7.69
CA ILE A 25 16.48 4.89 8.31
C ILE A 25 15.60 5.81 7.48
N ALA A 26 14.64 6.48 8.11
CA ALA A 26 13.82 7.47 7.44
C ALA A 26 14.74 8.60 6.94
N PRO A 27 14.59 9.08 5.68
CA PRO A 27 15.37 10.21 5.23
C PRO A 27 15.14 11.41 6.16
N HIS A 28 16.22 12.13 6.50
CA HIS A 28 16.08 13.41 7.18
C HIS A 28 15.40 14.37 6.22
N MET A 29 14.07 14.45 6.34
CA MET A 29 13.27 15.50 5.73
C MET A 29 13.79 16.81 6.34
N GLY A 30 14.61 17.55 5.58
CA GLY A 30 14.93 18.92 5.93
C GLY A 30 13.61 19.67 6.00
N VAL A 31 13.08 19.83 7.22
CA VAL A 31 11.91 20.65 7.49
C VAL A 31 12.25 22.01 6.91
N ILE A 32 11.52 22.43 5.88
CA ILE A 32 11.49 23.84 5.52
C ILE A 32 10.89 24.50 6.76
N GLN A 33 11.74 25.08 7.61
CA GLN A 33 11.33 25.84 8.78
C GLN A 33 10.49 27.01 8.29
N THR A 34 9.18 26.84 8.25
CA THR A 34 8.26 27.97 8.43
C THR A 34 8.15 28.17 9.93
N SER A 35 8.81 29.21 10.39
CA SER A 35 8.73 29.73 11.76
C SER A 35 7.27 30.02 12.13
N ASN A 36 6.66 29.16 12.95
CA ASN A 36 6.22 29.46 14.31
C ASN A 36 5.17 28.45 14.79
N ASP A 37 5.41 27.99 16.01
CA ASP A 37 4.48 27.47 17.01
C ASP A 37 3.82 26.09 16.81
N THR A 38 4.39 25.13 17.56
CA THR A 38 3.72 24.07 18.34
C THR A 38 2.59 23.30 17.65
N ASP A 39 2.94 22.21 16.97
CA ASP A 39 2.33 20.86 17.16
C ASP A 39 2.81 19.84 16.09
N ILE A 40 4.12 19.58 16.02
CA ILE A 40 4.66 18.42 15.28
C ILE A 40 5.42 17.53 16.25
N ASN A 41 4.72 17.04 17.26
CA ASN A 41 5.18 15.89 18.02
C ASN A 41 4.50 14.64 17.48
N THR A 42 5.33 13.71 17.04
CA THR A 42 5.00 12.30 16.80
C THR A 42 4.02 12.03 15.66
N ALA A 43 4.59 11.72 14.48
CA ALA A 43 4.05 10.66 13.62
C ALA A 43 4.15 9.30 14.37
N THR A 44 3.46 9.19 15.51
CA THR A 44 3.04 7.92 16.06
C THR A 44 2.11 7.35 15.03
N ILE A 45 2.52 6.22 14.47
CA ILE A 45 1.76 5.42 13.51
C ILE A 45 0.43 5.05 14.17
N VAL A 46 -0.59 5.88 13.97
CA VAL A 46 -1.98 5.48 14.15
C VAL A 46 -2.36 4.79 12.84
N SER A 47 -2.01 3.50 12.70
CA SER A 47 -2.39 2.62 11.58
C SER A 47 -3.92 2.43 11.39
N ARG A 48 -4.73 3.33 11.94
CA ARG A 48 -6.20 3.36 11.82
C ARG A 48 -6.79 4.75 11.59
N GLY A 49 -5.98 5.82 11.48
CA GLY A 49 -6.48 7.19 11.63
C GLY A 49 -6.01 8.23 10.62
N ILE A 50 -5.11 7.93 9.69
CA ILE A 50 -4.65 8.93 8.73
C ILE A 50 -5.49 8.83 7.45
N THR A 51 -6.43 9.75 7.28
CA THR A 51 -7.27 9.91 6.08
C THR A 51 -6.74 11.08 5.25
N MET A 52 -6.95 11.08 3.93
CA MET A 52 -6.41 12.11 3.01
C MET A 52 -6.82 13.55 3.31
N SER A 53 -7.79 13.78 4.21
CA SER A 53 -8.29 15.09 4.64
C SER A 53 -7.22 16.02 5.27
N THR A 54 -6.00 15.53 5.54
CA THR A 54 -4.93 16.32 6.19
C THR A 54 -3.94 17.01 5.24
N VAL A 55 -4.07 16.88 3.92
CA VAL A 55 -3.21 17.61 2.96
C VAL A 55 -3.73 19.04 2.77
N ASN A 56 -3.80 19.82 3.85
CA ASN A 56 -4.08 21.26 3.81
C ASN A 56 -2.75 22.03 3.81
N GLY A 57 -2.06 22.01 2.66
CA GLY A 57 -0.92 22.91 2.38
C GLY A 57 -1.17 23.83 1.18
N ALA A 58 -2.34 23.75 0.54
CA ALA A 58 -2.57 24.34 -0.77
C ALA A 58 -3.24 25.72 -0.69
N SER A 59 -2.51 26.74 -0.21
CA SER A 59 -2.86 28.13 -0.56
C SER A 59 -2.35 28.55 -1.94
N ASP A 60 -1.43 27.79 -2.57
CA ASP A 60 -0.74 28.18 -3.82
C ASP A 60 -0.66 27.10 -4.93
N VAL A 61 -1.46 26.03 -4.87
CA VAL A 61 -1.46 24.99 -5.92
C VAL A 61 -2.32 25.45 -7.12
N SER A 62 -1.74 25.45 -8.31
CA SER A 62 -2.49 25.82 -9.53
C SER A 62 -3.61 24.80 -9.83
N PRO A 63 -4.69 25.21 -10.53
CA PRO A 63 -5.75 24.27 -10.93
C PRO A 63 -5.24 23.09 -11.75
N GLU A 64 -4.23 23.31 -12.58
CA GLU A 64 -3.57 22.25 -13.36
C GLU A 64 -2.87 21.24 -12.45
N ALA A 65 -2.06 21.72 -11.50
CA ALA A 65 -1.38 20.86 -10.54
C ALA A 65 -2.37 20.08 -9.67
N ALA A 66 -3.50 20.69 -9.29
CA ALA A 66 -4.55 20.02 -8.54
C ALA A 66 -5.16 18.84 -9.34
N LEU A 67 -5.43 19.03 -10.63
CA LEU A 67 -5.94 17.95 -11.50
C LEU A 67 -4.96 16.77 -11.60
N GLU A 68 -3.67 17.05 -11.67
CA GLU A 68 -2.65 15.99 -11.75
C GLU A 68 -2.48 15.25 -10.43
N ILE A 69 -2.58 15.94 -9.30
CA ILE A 69 -2.61 15.31 -7.97
C ILE A 69 -3.84 14.41 -7.84
N GLU A 70 -5.01 14.84 -8.31
CA GLU A 70 -6.20 13.99 -8.34
C GLU A 70 -6.03 12.77 -9.25
N ALA A 71 -5.39 12.92 -10.41
CA ALA A 71 -5.05 11.80 -11.27
C ALA A 71 -4.07 10.82 -10.59
N LEU A 72 -3.10 11.32 -9.83
CA LEU A 72 -2.16 10.53 -9.05
C LEU A 72 -2.87 9.76 -7.91
N LYS A 73 -3.83 10.40 -7.23
CA LYS A 73 -4.71 9.77 -6.23
C LYS A 73 -5.51 8.63 -6.86
N ALA A 74 -6.19 8.88 -7.98
CA ALA A 74 -6.99 7.90 -8.70
C ALA A 74 -6.14 6.72 -9.22
N MET A 75 -4.95 6.99 -9.75
CA MET A 75 -4.01 5.94 -10.15
C MET A 75 -3.63 5.05 -8.97
N SER A 76 -3.30 5.67 -7.83
CA SER A 76 -2.87 4.92 -6.65
C SER A 76 -3.99 4.06 -6.05
N GLN A 77 -5.22 4.60 -6.01
CA GLN A 77 -6.40 3.84 -5.63
C GLN A 77 -6.59 2.63 -6.53
N LYS A 78 -6.57 2.83 -7.85
CA LYS A 78 -6.72 1.75 -8.83
C LYS A 78 -5.67 0.66 -8.66
N LEU A 79 -4.40 1.01 -8.45
CA LEU A 79 -3.33 0.04 -8.23
C LEU A 79 -3.56 -0.79 -6.95
N ALA A 80 -4.03 -0.17 -5.88
CA ALA A 80 -4.37 -0.86 -4.63
C ALA A 80 -5.57 -1.81 -4.82
N GLU A 81 -6.63 -1.35 -5.47
CA GLU A 81 -7.83 -2.15 -5.76
C GLU A 81 -7.51 -3.34 -6.67
N GLU A 82 -6.76 -3.13 -7.74
CA GLU A 82 -6.31 -4.18 -8.66
C GLU A 82 -5.44 -5.22 -7.94
N GLN A 83 -4.49 -4.77 -7.12
CA GLN A 83 -3.68 -5.69 -6.32
C GLN A 83 -4.55 -6.53 -5.38
N ASN A 84 -5.44 -5.89 -4.62
CA ASN A 84 -6.35 -6.59 -3.71
C ASN A 84 -7.18 -7.64 -4.46
N LYS A 85 -7.78 -7.26 -5.59
CA LYS A 85 -8.63 -8.15 -6.39
C LYS A 85 -7.86 -9.32 -6.98
N ASN A 86 -6.67 -9.05 -7.53
CA ASN A 86 -5.83 -10.09 -8.13
C ASN A 86 -5.39 -11.12 -7.08
N MET A 87 -5.08 -10.68 -5.87
CA MET A 87 -4.72 -11.58 -4.77
C MET A 87 -5.92 -12.41 -4.30
N GLU A 88 -7.10 -11.80 -4.17
CA GLU A 88 -8.35 -12.49 -3.84
C GLU A 88 -8.60 -13.64 -4.82
N VAL A 89 -8.69 -13.33 -6.12
CA VAL A 89 -8.99 -14.30 -7.18
C VAL A 89 -7.96 -15.43 -7.19
N SER A 90 -6.68 -15.10 -7.04
CA SER A 90 -5.61 -16.07 -7.05
C SER A 90 -5.69 -17.05 -5.87
N ILE A 91 -6.12 -16.60 -4.69
CA ILE A 91 -6.31 -17.46 -3.51
C ILE A 91 -7.59 -18.28 -3.62
N ILE A 92 -8.68 -17.72 -4.15
CA ILE A 92 -9.92 -18.47 -4.43
C ILE A 92 -9.63 -19.67 -5.33
N ASN A 93 -8.88 -19.45 -6.42
CA ASN A 93 -8.56 -20.52 -7.37
C ASN A 93 -7.74 -21.64 -6.71
N ASP A 94 -6.76 -21.30 -5.87
CA ASP A 94 -5.96 -22.30 -5.17
C ASP A 94 -6.74 -23.02 -4.06
N ALA A 95 -7.65 -22.32 -3.37
CA ALA A 95 -8.53 -22.93 -2.39
C ALA A 95 -9.53 -23.89 -3.05
N GLN A 96 -10.06 -23.53 -4.21
CA GLN A 96 -10.93 -24.39 -5.01
C GLN A 96 -10.17 -25.64 -5.49
N ALA A 97 -8.94 -25.48 -5.96
CA ALA A 97 -8.11 -26.61 -6.36
C ALA A 97 -7.87 -27.59 -5.21
N LEU A 98 -7.50 -27.09 -4.02
CA LEU A 98 -7.35 -27.91 -2.81
C LEU A 98 -8.65 -28.60 -2.42
N SER A 99 -9.78 -27.90 -2.50
CA SER A 99 -11.09 -28.48 -2.20
C SER A 99 -11.46 -29.60 -3.17
N ASN A 100 -11.13 -29.47 -4.45
CA ASN A 100 -11.44 -30.45 -5.50
C ASN A 100 -10.55 -31.70 -5.43
N GLU A 101 -9.26 -31.51 -5.14
CA GLU A 101 -8.29 -32.60 -4.98
C GLU A 101 -8.52 -33.41 -3.69
N GLY A 102 -9.19 -32.78 -2.72
CA GLY A 102 -9.34 -33.31 -1.37
C GLY A 102 -8.13 -32.96 -0.51
N VAL A 103 -8.36 -32.81 0.79
CA VAL A 103 -7.35 -32.34 1.76
C VAL A 103 -6.39 -33.48 2.13
N THR A 104 -5.62 -33.95 1.15
CA THR A 104 -4.57 -34.94 1.34
C THR A 104 -3.28 -34.26 1.84
N PRO A 105 -2.33 -35.01 2.42
CA PRO A 105 -1.03 -34.44 2.80
C PRO A 105 -0.30 -33.77 1.63
N GLY A 106 -0.32 -34.39 0.45
CA GLY A 106 0.32 -33.85 -0.76
C GLY A 106 -0.33 -32.55 -1.26
N ALA A 107 -1.66 -32.55 -1.41
CA ALA A 107 -2.42 -31.38 -1.83
C ALA A 107 -2.27 -30.20 -0.85
N THR A 108 -2.27 -30.52 0.45
CA THR A 108 -2.07 -29.53 1.52
C THR A 108 -0.69 -28.89 1.43
N GLU A 109 0.36 -29.68 1.22
CA GLU A 109 1.73 -29.15 1.11
C GLU A 109 1.91 -28.31 -0.16
N ALA A 110 1.39 -28.76 -1.29
CA ALA A 110 1.38 -27.98 -2.53
C ALA A 110 0.65 -26.64 -2.36
N PHE A 111 -0.51 -26.64 -1.70
CA PHE A 111 -1.24 -25.42 -1.37
C PHE A 111 -0.42 -24.47 -0.49
N LYS A 112 0.25 -24.98 0.54
CA LYS A 112 1.12 -24.17 1.41
C LYS A 112 2.25 -23.50 0.63
N GLN A 113 2.89 -24.23 -0.29
CA GLN A 113 3.93 -23.68 -1.15
C GLN A 113 3.40 -22.54 -2.02
N LYS A 114 2.22 -22.71 -2.63
CA LYS A 114 1.57 -21.64 -3.40
C LYS A 114 1.27 -20.40 -2.54
N MET A 115 0.78 -20.58 -1.31
CA MET A 115 0.54 -19.46 -0.40
C MET A 115 1.84 -18.73 -0.03
N ASN A 116 2.94 -19.45 0.20
CA ASN A 116 4.25 -18.82 0.44
C ASN A 116 4.74 -18.03 -0.79
N LEU A 117 4.59 -18.56 -2.00
CA LEU A 117 4.92 -17.83 -3.22
C LEU A 117 4.06 -16.56 -3.38
N LYS A 118 2.78 -16.61 -2.96
CA LYS A 118 1.91 -15.43 -2.98
C LYS A 118 2.36 -14.33 -2.02
N ARG A 119 2.97 -14.67 -0.86
CA ARG A 119 3.58 -13.66 0.04
C ARG A 119 4.65 -12.86 -0.66
N GLU A 120 5.55 -13.54 -1.36
CA GLU A 120 6.65 -12.86 -2.05
C GLU A 120 6.14 -12.10 -3.28
N ARG A 121 5.16 -12.66 -4.01
CA ARG A 121 4.51 -11.96 -5.12
C ARG A 121 3.83 -10.67 -4.67
N GLU A 122 3.14 -10.68 -3.53
CA GLU A 122 2.47 -9.50 -2.99
C GLU A 122 3.46 -8.38 -2.69
N LYS A 123 4.56 -8.68 -1.97
CA LYS A 123 5.62 -7.69 -1.69
C LYS A 123 6.20 -7.10 -2.96
N HIS A 124 6.42 -7.94 -3.98
CA HIS A 124 6.92 -7.48 -5.27
C HIS A 124 5.92 -6.55 -5.99
N LEU A 125 4.63 -6.90 -6.01
CA LEU A 125 3.59 -6.05 -6.59
C LEU A 125 3.47 -4.72 -5.84
N SER A 126 3.49 -4.74 -4.50
CA SER A 126 3.52 -3.53 -3.68
C SER A 126 4.73 -2.65 -4.03
N ALA A 127 5.92 -3.24 -4.18
CA ALA A 127 7.12 -2.50 -4.56
C ALA A 127 7.01 -1.88 -5.97
N GLN A 128 6.46 -2.60 -6.94
CA GLN A 128 6.22 -2.09 -8.29
C GLN A 128 5.17 -0.98 -8.33
N ASN A 129 4.11 -1.10 -7.52
CA ASN A 129 3.08 -0.07 -7.42
C ASN A 129 3.65 1.20 -6.79
N ILE A 130 4.48 1.06 -5.75
CA ILE A 130 5.23 2.19 -5.18
C ILE A 130 6.13 2.84 -6.25
N ASP A 131 6.87 2.06 -7.05
CA ASP A 131 7.70 2.63 -8.11
C ASP A 131 6.87 3.49 -9.09
N LYS A 132 5.75 2.97 -9.60
CA LYS A 132 4.85 3.71 -10.51
C LYS A 132 4.34 5.01 -9.92
N ILE A 133 3.91 4.97 -8.66
CA ILE A 133 3.38 6.15 -7.96
C ILE A 133 4.48 7.20 -7.81
N PHE A 134 5.70 6.80 -7.42
CA PHE A 134 6.80 7.72 -7.28
C PHE A 134 7.30 8.27 -8.62
N ASP A 135 7.27 7.48 -9.69
CA ASP A 135 7.64 7.96 -11.03
C ASP A 135 6.67 9.07 -11.47
N SER A 136 5.37 8.85 -11.36
CA SER A 136 4.37 9.88 -11.67
C SER A 136 4.43 11.08 -10.72
N ALA A 137 4.63 10.87 -9.43
CA ALA A 137 4.76 11.94 -8.44
C ALA A 137 5.97 12.84 -8.72
N ILE A 138 7.11 12.25 -9.11
CA ILE A 138 8.31 12.99 -9.49
C ILE A 138 8.02 13.85 -10.72
N GLU A 139 7.43 13.28 -11.77
CA GLU A 139 7.10 14.00 -13.00
C GLU A 139 6.18 15.20 -12.75
N ILE A 140 5.13 15.02 -11.93
CA ILE A 140 4.21 16.11 -11.55
C ILE A 140 4.97 17.18 -10.76
N GLY A 141 5.77 16.79 -9.77
CA GLY A 141 6.48 17.75 -8.91
C GLY A 141 7.60 18.51 -9.61
N GLU A 142 8.22 17.96 -10.66
CA GLU A 142 9.16 18.69 -11.52
C GLU A 142 8.45 19.75 -12.38
N ARG A 143 7.23 19.46 -12.87
CA ARG A 143 6.42 20.42 -13.64
C ARG A 143 5.74 21.47 -12.76
N HIS A 144 5.41 21.10 -11.52
CA HIS A 144 4.70 21.95 -10.58
C HIS A 144 5.46 22.08 -9.25
N PRO A 145 6.52 22.91 -9.17
CA PRO A 145 7.30 23.06 -7.94
C PRO A 145 6.49 23.47 -6.71
N ALA A 146 5.46 24.29 -6.87
CA ALA A 146 4.55 24.70 -5.79
C ALA A 146 3.72 23.54 -5.21
N ALA A 147 3.61 22.42 -5.92
CA ALA A 147 2.87 21.24 -5.48
C ALA A 147 3.76 20.18 -4.77
N GLN A 148 5.07 20.37 -4.73
CA GLN A 148 6.02 19.35 -4.26
C GLN A 148 5.76 18.88 -2.82
N GLU A 149 5.37 19.78 -1.92
CA GLU A 149 5.05 19.43 -0.53
C GLU A 149 3.80 18.54 -0.43
N ALA A 150 2.74 18.88 -1.15
CA ALA A 150 1.51 18.09 -1.21
C ALA A 150 1.78 16.70 -1.81
N ILE A 151 2.65 16.64 -2.83
CA ILE A 151 3.05 15.39 -3.48
C ILE A 151 3.86 14.50 -2.53
N VAL A 152 4.84 15.06 -1.82
CA VAL A 152 5.62 14.31 -0.81
C VAL A 152 4.66 13.71 0.22
N THR A 153 3.80 14.53 0.80
CA THR A 153 2.82 14.11 1.81
C THR A 153 1.92 12.99 1.27
N PHE A 154 1.37 13.16 0.07
CA PHE A 154 0.55 12.13 -0.58
C PHE A 154 1.31 10.81 -0.77
N THR A 155 2.56 10.84 -1.23
CA THR A 155 3.33 9.62 -1.46
C THR A 155 3.71 8.88 -0.17
N GLU A 156 3.92 9.58 0.94
CA GLU A 156 4.10 8.95 2.26
C GLU A 156 2.82 8.26 2.75
N LEU A 157 1.67 8.89 2.55
CA LEU A 157 0.36 8.32 2.90
C LEU A 157 0.10 7.04 2.11
N VAL A 158 0.25 7.10 0.79
CA VAL A 158 -0.14 5.99 -0.08
C VAL A 158 0.85 4.81 -0.02
N THR A 159 2.12 5.05 0.25
CA THR A 159 3.04 3.95 0.60
C THR A 159 2.70 3.33 1.96
N GLY A 160 2.11 4.11 2.88
CA GLY A 160 1.49 3.62 4.10
C GLY A 160 0.39 2.61 3.82
N LEU A 161 -0.50 2.90 2.87
CA LEU A 161 -1.54 2.00 2.39
C LEU A 161 -0.96 0.66 1.91
N PHE A 162 0.00 0.67 0.96
CA PHE A 162 0.58 -0.58 0.43
C PHE A 162 1.29 -1.42 1.49
N ARG A 163 2.00 -0.79 2.42
CA ARG A 163 2.63 -1.51 3.55
C ARG A 163 1.59 -2.20 4.42
N GLU A 164 0.50 -1.51 4.71
CA GLU A 164 -0.57 -2.04 5.54
C GLU A 164 -1.36 -3.15 4.82
N MET A 165 -1.56 -3.03 3.51
CA MET A 165 -2.05 -4.13 2.66
C MET A 165 -1.14 -5.36 2.78
N SER A 166 0.18 -5.20 2.66
CA SER A 166 1.14 -6.30 2.81
C SER A 166 1.04 -6.94 4.20
N ARG A 167 0.87 -6.13 5.25
CA ARG A 167 0.71 -6.64 6.63
C ARG A 167 -0.54 -7.52 6.75
N VAL A 168 -1.71 -7.00 6.38
CA VAL A 168 -2.99 -7.73 6.47
C VAL A 168 -2.96 -8.99 5.60
N PHE A 169 -2.37 -8.90 4.41
CA PHE A 169 -2.22 -10.05 3.52
C PHE A 169 -1.36 -11.16 4.14
N ASN A 170 -0.21 -10.80 4.72
CA ASN A 170 0.67 -11.76 5.38
C ASN A 170 0.03 -12.39 6.62
N GLU A 171 -0.73 -11.61 7.39
CA GLU A 171 -1.50 -12.12 8.55
C GLU A 171 -2.58 -13.11 8.12
N PHE A 172 -3.35 -12.78 7.07
CA PHE A 172 -4.33 -13.68 6.48
C PHE A 172 -3.67 -15.00 6.05
N LEU A 173 -2.58 -14.94 5.28
CA LEU A 173 -1.90 -16.15 4.86
C LEU A 173 -1.29 -16.94 6.03
N ALA A 174 -0.84 -16.29 7.10
CA ALA A 174 -0.35 -16.99 8.29
C ALA A 174 -1.45 -17.79 8.97
N LYS A 175 -2.62 -17.18 9.13
CA LYS A 175 -3.82 -17.85 9.62
C LYS A 175 -4.17 -19.06 8.76
N VAL A 176 -4.23 -18.90 7.43
CA VAL A 176 -4.52 -19.98 6.48
C VAL A 176 -3.53 -21.14 6.62
N LEU A 177 -2.22 -20.84 6.56
CA LEU A 177 -1.16 -21.85 6.61
C LEU A 177 -1.15 -22.66 7.92
N SER A 178 -1.52 -22.03 9.04
CA SER A 178 -1.55 -22.69 10.35
C SER A 178 -2.66 -23.73 10.50
N LYS A 179 -3.75 -23.60 9.72
CA LYS A 179 -4.98 -24.40 9.92
C LYS A 179 -5.64 -24.83 8.61
N VAL A 180 -4.85 -25.10 7.56
CA VAL A 180 -5.35 -25.41 6.19
C VAL A 180 -6.50 -26.43 6.19
N ILE A 181 -6.34 -27.55 6.91
CA ILE A 181 -7.31 -28.66 6.95
C ILE A 181 -8.68 -28.19 7.47
N THR A 182 -8.69 -27.35 8.51
CA THR A 182 -9.93 -26.82 9.08
C THR A 182 -10.45 -25.64 8.26
N TRP A 183 -9.54 -24.79 7.78
CA TRP A 183 -9.86 -23.55 7.07
C TRP A 183 -10.57 -23.78 5.74
N VAL A 184 -10.21 -24.82 4.98
CA VAL A 184 -10.81 -25.09 3.66
C VAL A 184 -12.34 -25.21 3.70
N LYS A 185 -12.90 -25.66 4.84
CA LYS A 185 -14.35 -25.77 5.06
C LYS A 185 -15.08 -24.42 5.03
N THR A 186 -14.38 -23.34 5.34
CA THR A 186 -14.90 -21.97 5.38
C THR A 186 -14.14 -21.02 4.46
N ALA A 187 -13.27 -21.54 3.60
CA ALA A 187 -12.28 -20.75 2.86
C ALA A 187 -12.92 -19.64 2.02
N PHE A 188 -13.93 -19.98 1.21
CA PHE A 188 -14.55 -19.00 0.31
C PHE A 188 -15.18 -17.81 1.04
N GLN A 189 -15.80 -18.06 2.20
CA GLN A 189 -16.36 -16.98 3.02
C GLN A 189 -15.26 -16.15 3.66
N ASP A 190 -14.24 -16.81 4.23
CA ASP A 190 -13.11 -16.13 4.90
C ASP A 190 -12.31 -15.26 3.92
N ILE A 191 -12.10 -15.75 2.69
CA ILE A 191 -11.47 -15.00 1.60
C ILE A 191 -12.34 -13.79 1.22
N LYS A 192 -13.60 -14.00 0.85
CA LYS A 192 -14.50 -12.89 0.46
C LYS A 192 -14.60 -11.82 1.54
N ASN A 193 -14.74 -12.21 2.81
CA ASN A 193 -14.80 -11.28 3.92
C ASN A 193 -13.50 -10.50 4.08
N THR A 194 -12.36 -11.18 4.03
CA THR A 194 -11.05 -10.52 4.21
C THR A 194 -10.78 -9.52 3.09
N PHE A 195 -10.93 -9.94 1.83
CA PHE A 195 -10.61 -9.10 0.68
C PHE A 195 -11.69 -8.03 0.41
N GLY A 196 -12.95 -8.30 0.77
CA GLY A 196 -14.01 -7.29 0.82
C GLY A 196 -13.68 -6.19 1.84
N ASN A 197 -13.32 -6.57 3.07
CA ASN A 197 -12.91 -5.60 4.10
C ASN A 197 -11.67 -4.78 3.69
N ILE A 198 -10.69 -5.39 3.00
CA ILE A 198 -9.55 -4.65 2.46
C ILE A 198 -10.03 -3.68 1.36
N GLY A 199 -10.95 -4.10 0.49
CA GLY A 199 -11.54 -3.25 -0.54
C GLY A 199 -12.25 -2.04 0.04
N ASP A 200 -13.15 -2.25 1.01
CA ASP A 200 -13.87 -1.17 1.70
C ASP A 200 -12.91 -0.21 2.41
N TRP A 201 -11.84 -0.75 3.02
CA TRP A 201 -10.80 0.03 3.65
C TRP A 201 -10.02 0.87 2.63
N ILE A 202 -9.60 0.30 1.49
CA ILE A 202 -8.95 1.04 0.39
C ILE A 202 -9.86 2.18 -0.06
N GLN A 203 -11.14 1.93 -0.32
CA GLN A 203 -12.07 3.00 -0.72
C GLN A 203 -12.16 4.09 0.36
N GLY A 204 -12.22 3.70 1.64
CA GLY A 204 -12.25 4.64 2.77
C GLY A 204 -11.03 5.55 2.86
N TRP A 205 -9.87 5.14 2.36
CA TRP A 205 -8.67 5.99 2.28
C TRP A 205 -8.85 7.16 1.32
N PHE A 206 -9.55 6.95 0.21
CA PHE A 206 -9.67 7.94 -0.87
C PHE A 206 -10.99 8.72 -0.85
N VAL A 207 -12.05 8.21 -0.22
CA VAL A 207 -13.37 8.89 -0.12
C VAL A 207 -13.42 9.92 1.01
N ARG A 208 -12.54 9.83 2.02
CA ARG A 208 -12.37 10.87 3.04
C ARG A 208 -11.30 11.90 2.64
N ALA A 209 -11.12 12.14 1.35
CA ALA A 209 -10.25 13.18 0.80
C ALA A 209 -11.05 14.47 0.58
#